data_AF-A0A8S3Z1F5-F1
#
_entry.id   AF-A0A8S3Z1F5-F1
#
_cell.length_a   1.000
_cell.length_b   1.000
_cell.length_c   1.000
_cell.angle_alpha   90.00
_cell.angle_beta   90.00
_cell.angle_gamma   90.00
#
_symmetry.space_group_name_H-M   'P 1'
#
loop_
_entity.id
_entity.type
_entity.pdbx_description
1 polymer ?
#
loop_
_entity_poly.entity_id
_entity_poly.type
_entity_poly.pdbx_seq_one_letter_code
_entity_poly.pdbx_strand_id
1 'polypeptide(L)'
;VKFVMDDSTTLADLLNLNLHNYEDEVRNIVDKSVKEMSMEKVLKELNTTWATMEFEHEKHPRTGITIIKTSEELIETLEDNQVQLQNMMTSKYIAHFLQEVSMWQKKLSTADQVISIYMEVQRTWSHLESIFIGSEDIRKQLPEDSRRFDGIDTDFKELVNQVERTTNVIESTNQPHLYERLEALQKELALCEKALAEYLETKRLAFPRFYFVSSADLLDILSNGNDPVT
;
A
#
# COMPACT_ATOMS: atom_id res chain seq x y z
N VAL A 1 -17.24 -46.43 -18.67
CA VAL A 1 -17.97 -46.74 -17.41
C VAL A 1 -18.03 -45.44 -16.60
N LYS A 2 -19.22 -44.96 -16.21
CA LYS A 2 -19.33 -43.85 -15.25
C LYS A 2 -19.18 -44.46 -13.86
N PHE A 3 -18.04 -44.25 -13.22
CA PHE A 3 -17.83 -44.61 -11.84
C PHE A 3 -18.37 -43.46 -10.97
N VAL A 4 -19.32 -43.75 -10.09
CA VAL A 4 -19.91 -42.80 -9.14
C VAL A 4 -19.54 -43.31 -7.76
N MET A 5 -18.77 -42.54 -7.00
CA MET A 5 -18.48 -42.87 -5.60
C MET A 5 -19.65 -42.39 -4.75
N ASP A 6 -20.33 -43.33 -4.10
CA ASP A 6 -21.39 -43.11 -3.12
C ASP A 6 -21.19 -44.01 -1.89
N ASP A 7 -22.07 -43.90 -0.90
CA ASP A 7 -22.01 -44.67 0.36
C ASP A 7 -22.08 -46.20 0.17
N SER A 8 -22.42 -46.69 -1.03
CA SER A 8 -22.47 -48.12 -1.36
C SER A 8 -21.18 -48.65 -2.00
N THR A 9 -20.19 -47.79 -2.26
CA THR A 9 -18.93 -48.17 -2.93
C THR A 9 -18.07 -49.04 -2.02
N THR A 10 -17.74 -50.26 -2.46
CA THR A 10 -16.92 -51.19 -1.68
C THR A 10 -15.46 -51.25 -2.16
N LEU A 11 -14.55 -51.75 -1.32
CA LEU A 11 -13.16 -51.99 -1.71
C LEU A 11 -13.03 -52.94 -2.91
N ALA A 12 -13.95 -53.91 -3.04
CA ALA A 12 -13.98 -54.83 -4.17
C ALA A 12 -14.25 -54.08 -5.49
N ASP A 13 -15.11 -53.06 -5.47
CA ASP A 13 -15.40 -52.24 -6.65
C ASP A 13 -14.18 -51.44 -7.09
N LEU A 14 -13.38 -50.94 -6.14
CA LEU A 14 -12.10 -50.25 -6.43
C LEU A 14 -11.04 -51.20 -6.99
N LEU A 15 -10.94 -52.43 -6.47
CA LEU A 15 -10.01 -53.44 -7.00
C LEU A 15 -10.37 -53.86 -8.43
N ASN A 16 -11.68 -53.95 -8.75
CA ASN A 16 -12.16 -54.26 -10.10
C ASN A 16 -11.81 -53.19 -11.15
N LEU A 17 -11.48 -51.96 -10.73
CA LEU A 17 -11.00 -50.92 -11.65
C LEU A 17 -9.57 -51.19 -12.16
N ASN A 18 -8.83 -52.12 -11.55
CA ASN A 18 -7.46 -52.49 -11.95
C ASN A 18 -6.54 -51.27 -12.17
N LEU A 19 -6.62 -50.28 -11.28
CA LEU A 19 -5.93 -48.99 -11.38
C LEU A 19 -4.40 -49.12 -11.53
N HIS A 20 -3.82 -50.25 -11.10
CA HIS A 20 -2.40 -50.56 -11.27
C HIS A 20 -1.98 -50.65 -12.75
N ASN A 21 -2.88 -50.94 -13.67
CA ASN A 21 -2.60 -50.95 -15.12
C ASN A 21 -2.50 -49.54 -15.73
N TYR A 22 -2.92 -48.51 -14.98
CA TYR A 22 -2.96 -47.11 -15.40
C TYR A 22 -2.22 -46.21 -14.39
N GLU A 23 -1.14 -46.75 -13.79
CA GLU A 23 -0.43 -46.13 -12.68
C GLU A 23 -0.06 -44.66 -12.93
N ASP A 24 0.46 -44.35 -14.12
CA ASP A 24 0.88 -42.98 -14.46
C ASP A 24 -0.30 -42.00 -14.54
N GLU A 25 -1.45 -42.42 -15.09
CA GLU A 25 -2.65 -41.59 -15.19
C GLU A 25 -3.25 -41.34 -13.81
N VAL A 26 -3.32 -42.40 -12.98
CA VAL A 26 -3.78 -42.31 -11.59
C VAL A 26 -2.87 -41.40 -10.78
N ARG A 27 -1.55 -41.56 -10.92
CA ARG A 27 -0.56 -40.70 -10.23
C ARG A 27 -0.72 -39.24 -10.64
N ASN A 28 -0.88 -38.95 -11.92
CA ASN A 28 -1.11 -37.59 -12.42
C ASN A 28 -2.40 -36.97 -11.84
N ILE A 29 -3.48 -37.74 -11.72
CA ILE A 29 -4.73 -37.29 -11.11
C ILE A 29 -4.53 -36.99 -9.61
N VAL A 30 -3.87 -37.91 -8.89
CA VAL A 30 -3.58 -37.73 -7.45
C VAL A 30 -2.70 -36.50 -7.24
N ASP A 31 -1.64 -36.33 -8.02
CA ASP A 31 -0.75 -35.17 -7.94
C ASP A 31 -1.49 -33.86 -8.20
N LYS A 32 -2.37 -33.86 -9.21
CA LYS A 32 -3.24 -32.71 -9.49
C LYS A 32 -4.14 -32.40 -8.29
N SER A 33 -4.84 -33.40 -7.75
CA SER A 33 -5.74 -33.22 -6.59
C SER A 33 -5.01 -32.70 -5.36
N VAL A 34 -3.79 -33.20 -5.08
CA VAL A 34 -2.97 -32.72 -3.97
C VAL A 34 -2.58 -31.25 -4.16
N LYS A 35 -2.21 -30.84 -5.38
CA LYS A 35 -1.86 -29.45 -5.69
C LYS A 35 -3.06 -28.52 -5.64
N GLU A 36 -4.21 -28.94 -6.15
CA GLU A 36 -5.47 -28.20 -6.06
C GLU A 36 -5.92 -28.00 -4.60
N MET A 37 -5.86 -29.05 -3.78
CA MET A 37 -6.15 -28.94 -2.34
C MET A 37 -5.22 -27.94 -1.63
N SER A 38 -3.93 -27.92 -2.00
CA SER A 38 -2.97 -26.96 -1.45
C SER A 38 -3.32 -25.51 -1.83
N MET A 39 -3.72 -25.27 -3.08
CA MET A 39 -4.14 -23.94 -3.53
C MET A 39 -5.41 -23.48 -2.80
N GLU A 40 -6.39 -24.37 -2.64
CA GLU A 40 -7.63 -24.07 -1.92
C GLU A 40 -7.36 -23.65 -0.46
N LYS A 41 -6.42 -24.32 0.21
CA LYS A 41 -6.01 -23.95 1.58
C LYS A 41 -5.42 -22.54 1.63
N VAL A 42 -4.48 -22.23 0.73
CA VAL A 42 -3.87 -20.90 0.67
C VAL A 42 -4.92 -19.81 0.41
N LEU A 43 -5.86 -20.05 -0.52
CA LEU A 43 -6.93 -19.09 -0.82
C LEU A 43 -7.87 -18.85 0.38
N LYS A 44 -8.18 -19.90 1.16
CA LYS A 44 -8.96 -19.77 2.40
C LYS A 44 -8.21 -19.00 3.48
N GLU A 45 -6.92 -19.25 3.62
CA GLU A 45 -6.04 -18.54 4.54
C GLU A 45 -5.96 -17.05 4.17
N LEU A 46 -5.73 -16.74 2.88
CA LEU A 46 -5.75 -15.36 2.37
C LEU A 46 -7.05 -14.64 2.73
N ASN A 47 -8.20 -15.27 2.46
CA ASN A 47 -9.48 -14.66 2.76
C ASN A 47 -9.65 -14.39 4.27
N THR A 48 -9.20 -15.31 5.11
CA THR A 48 -9.29 -15.17 6.57
C THR A 48 -8.39 -14.04 7.06
N THR A 49 -7.12 -14.04 6.65
CA THR A 49 -6.12 -13.03 7.05
C THR A 49 -6.55 -11.63 6.61
N TRP A 50 -6.91 -11.46 5.34
CA TRP A 50 -7.21 -10.14 4.78
C TRP A 50 -8.61 -9.62 5.13
N ALA A 51 -9.52 -10.48 5.61
CA ALA A 51 -10.80 -10.03 6.17
C ALA A 51 -10.62 -9.31 7.52
N THR A 52 -9.59 -9.66 8.30
CA THR A 52 -9.34 -9.09 9.63
C THR A 52 -8.16 -8.12 9.68
N MET A 53 -7.36 -8.03 8.61
CA MET A 53 -6.22 -7.12 8.55
C MET A 53 -6.69 -5.67 8.43
N GLU A 54 -6.33 -4.86 9.41
CA GLU A 54 -6.71 -3.45 9.53
C GLU A 54 -5.48 -2.53 9.61
N PHE A 55 -5.63 -1.29 9.15
CA PHE A 55 -4.61 -0.27 9.35
C PHE A 55 -4.54 0.19 10.80
N GLU A 56 -3.31 0.35 11.31
CA GLU A 56 -3.08 1.07 12.55
C GLU A 56 -3.19 2.58 12.31
N HIS A 57 -3.67 3.30 13.31
CA HIS A 57 -3.91 4.73 13.23
C HIS A 57 -3.20 5.44 14.39
N GLU A 58 -2.53 6.54 14.10
CA GLU A 58 -1.88 7.40 15.08
C GLU A 58 -2.30 8.85 14.88
N LYS A 59 -2.21 9.69 15.92
CA LYS A 59 -2.48 11.12 15.80
C LYS A 59 -1.20 11.85 15.43
N HIS A 60 -1.24 12.64 14.36
CA HIS A 60 -0.14 13.49 13.96
C HIS A 60 0.21 14.47 15.11
N PRO A 61 1.47 14.53 15.58
CA PRO A 61 1.83 15.26 16.80
C PRO A 61 1.47 16.76 16.77
N ARG A 62 1.50 17.37 15.59
CA ARG A 62 1.31 18.82 15.43
C ARG A 62 -0.13 19.22 15.11
N THR A 63 -0.82 18.44 14.30
CA THR A 63 -2.14 18.80 13.75
C THR A 63 -3.29 18.04 14.39
N GLY A 64 -3.00 16.93 15.09
CA GLY A 64 -4.01 16.05 15.68
C GLY A 64 -4.84 15.28 14.64
N ILE A 65 -4.47 15.36 13.36
CA ILE A 65 -5.10 14.59 12.27
C ILE A 65 -4.63 13.14 12.38
N THR A 66 -5.51 12.20 12.06
CA THR A 66 -5.13 10.79 12.08
C THR A 66 -4.25 10.46 10.88
N ILE A 67 -3.16 9.75 11.13
CA ILE A 67 -2.24 9.26 10.11
C ILE A 67 -2.25 7.73 10.15
N ILE A 68 -2.04 7.14 8.99
CA ILE A 68 -1.94 5.69 8.86
C ILE A 68 -0.54 5.27 9.30
N LYS A 69 -0.49 4.22 10.10
CA LYS A 69 0.74 3.50 10.42
C LYS A 69 0.65 2.11 9.83
N THR A 70 1.65 1.76 9.03
CA THR A 70 1.81 0.41 8.49
C THR A 70 2.73 -0.36 9.43
N SER A 71 2.24 -1.46 10.01
CA SER A 71 3.07 -2.36 10.82
C SER A 71 4.01 -3.18 9.92
N GLU A 72 5.17 -3.57 10.45
CA GLU A 72 6.09 -4.46 9.74
C GLU A 72 5.40 -5.79 9.37
N GLU A 73 4.57 -6.32 10.28
CA GLU A 73 3.75 -7.52 10.06
C GLU A 73 2.83 -7.40 8.83
N LEU A 74 2.19 -6.24 8.63
CA LEU A 74 1.32 -6.01 7.47
C LEU A 74 2.13 -6.09 6.17
N ILE A 75 3.29 -5.43 6.13
CA ILE A 75 4.16 -5.39 4.94
C ILE A 75 4.68 -6.80 4.63
N GLU A 76 5.23 -7.49 5.62
CA GLU A 76 5.74 -8.86 5.44
C GLU A 76 4.62 -9.79 4.98
N THR A 77 3.44 -9.72 5.61
CA THR A 77 2.27 -10.53 5.22
C THR A 77 1.81 -10.22 3.80
N LEU A 78 1.90 -8.97 3.35
CA LEU A 78 1.55 -8.56 1.98
C LEU A 78 2.52 -9.16 0.96
N GLU A 79 3.81 -8.99 1.19
CA GLU A 79 4.87 -9.49 0.31
C GLU A 79 4.84 -11.02 0.21
N ASP A 80 4.76 -11.72 1.35
CA ASP A 80 4.70 -13.19 1.38
C ASP A 80 3.49 -13.73 0.62
N ASN A 81 2.31 -13.14 0.84
CA ASN A 81 1.08 -13.55 0.17
C ASN A 81 1.11 -13.26 -1.34
N GLN A 82 1.74 -12.15 -1.77
CA GLN A 82 1.96 -11.88 -3.19
C GLN A 82 2.90 -12.92 -3.82
N VAL A 83 3.98 -13.32 -3.14
CA VAL A 83 4.89 -14.38 -3.62
C VAL A 83 4.17 -15.72 -3.71
N GLN A 84 3.34 -16.07 -2.72
CA GLN A 84 2.53 -17.29 -2.76
C GLN A 84 1.57 -17.32 -3.96
N LEU A 85 0.87 -16.20 -4.22
CA LEU A 85 -0.01 -16.07 -5.38
C LEU A 85 0.75 -16.15 -6.70
N GLN A 86 1.92 -15.51 -6.80
CA GLN A 86 2.78 -15.59 -7.98
C GLN A 86 3.25 -17.03 -8.24
N ASN A 87 3.63 -17.78 -7.20
CA ASN A 87 3.99 -19.19 -7.32
C ASN A 87 2.80 -20.03 -7.82
N MET A 88 1.59 -19.78 -7.32
CA MET A 88 0.38 -20.44 -7.80
C MET A 88 0.11 -20.13 -9.28
N MET A 89 0.33 -18.87 -9.72
CA MET A 89 0.19 -18.44 -11.12
C MET A 89 1.08 -19.22 -12.10
N THR A 90 2.26 -19.65 -11.66
CA THR A 90 3.19 -20.45 -12.49
C THR A 90 2.89 -21.94 -12.48
N SER A 91 2.00 -22.41 -11.60
CA SER A 91 1.68 -23.83 -11.48
C SER A 91 0.85 -24.31 -12.67
N LYS A 92 1.27 -25.45 -13.26
CA LYS A 92 0.51 -26.13 -14.33
C LYS A 92 -0.90 -26.59 -13.91
N TYR A 93 -1.19 -26.60 -12.61
CA TYR A 93 -2.48 -27.04 -12.06
C TYR A 93 -3.44 -25.89 -11.73
N ILE A 94 -3.11 -24.64 -12.08
CA ILE A 94 -3.91 -23.46 -11.74
C ILE A 94 -5.27 -23.39 -12.42
N ALA A 95 -5.52 -24.14 -13.50
CA ALA A 95 -6.66 -23.93 -14.40
C ALA A 95 -8.02 -23.72 -13.70
N HIS A 96 -8.30 -24.45 -12.63
CA HIS A 96 -9.54 -24.29 -11.85
C HIS A 96 -9.58 -22.99 -11.01
N PHE A 97 -8.45 -22.59 -10.44
CA PHE A 97 -8.31 -21.46 -9.52
C PHE A 97 -7.82 -20.16 -10.19
N LEU A 98 -7.57 -20.18 -11.50
CA LEU A 98 -6.95 -19.06 -12.22
C LEU A 98 -7.67 -17.74 -11.97
N GLN A 99 -9.00 -17.72 -12.03
CA GLN A 99 -9.79 -16.52 -11.84
C GLN A 99 -9.64 -15.97 -10.40
N GLU A 100 -9.71 -16.84 -9.40
CA GLU A 100 -9.65 -16.46 -7.99
C GLU A 100 -8.25 -15.99 -7.60
N VAL A 101 -7.21 -16.73 -8.00
CA VAL A 101 -5.80 -16.36 -7.81
C VAL A 101 -5.49 -15.03 -8.50
N SER A 102 -5.97 -14.83 -9.74
CA SER A 102 -5.76 -13.56 -10.46
C SER A 102 -6.46 -12.38 -9.77
N MET A 103 -7.65 -12.61 -9.21
CA MET A 103 -8.37 -11.58 -8.45
C MET A 103 -7.61 -11.18 -7.19
N TRP A 104 -7.12 -12.17 -6.42
CA TRP A 104 -6.31 -11.91 -5.23
C TRP A 104 -4.98 -11.23 -5.57
N GLN A 105 -4.29 -11.66 -6.63
CA GLN A 105 -3.06 -11.03 -7.09
C GLN A 105 -3.29 -9.55 -7.40
N LYS A 106 -4.39 -9.23 -8.10
CA LYS A 106 -4.77 -7.84 -8.39
C LYS A 106 -5.06 -7.06 -7.10
N LYS A 107 -5.86 -7.61 -6.18
CA LYS A 107 -6.21 -6.96 -4.92
C LYS A 107 -4.99 -6.61 -4.07
N LEU A 108 -4.07 -7.56 -3.90
CA LEU A 108 -2.86 -7.37 -3.11
C LEU A 108 -1.87 -6.44 -3.82
N SER A 109 -1.76 -6.50 -5.16
CA SER A 109 -0.90 -5.59 -5.91
C SER A 109 -1.42 -4.15 -5.87
N THR A 110 -2.73 -3.94 -5.94
CA THR A 110 -3.34 -2.62 -5.74
C THR A 110 -3.12 -2.13 -4.31
N ALA A 111 -3.27 -3.00 -3.31
CA ALA A 111 -3.00 -2.64 -1.92
C ALA A 111 -1.56 -2.15 -1.72
N ASP A 112 -0.58 -2.90 -2.23
CA ASP A 112 0.84 -2.55 -2.16
C ASP A 112 1.16 -1.19 -2.81
N GLN A 113 0.67 -0.97 -4.03
CA GLN A 113 0.86 0.30 -4.74
C GLN A 113 0.23 1.48 -4.00
N VAL A 114 -1.00 1.30 -3.49
CA VAL A 114 -1.71 2.35 -2.75
C VAL A 114 -1.04 2.64 -1.42
N ILE A 115 -0.61 1.62 -0.66
CA ILE A 115 0.10 1.80 0.61
C ILE A 115 1.40 2.58 0.35
N SER A 116 2.16 2.20 -0.66
CA SER A 116 3.44 2.85 -1.00
C SER A 116 3.26 4.34 -1.31
N ILE A 117 2.35 4.69 -2.21
CA ILE A 117 2.10 6.10 -2.57
C ILE A 117 1.45 6.87 -1.42
N TYR A 118 0.56 6.26 -0.64
CA TYR A 118 -0.05 6.91 0.53
C TYR A 118 1.01 7.27 1.57
N MET A 119 1.93 6.37 1.87
CA MET A 119 3.03 6.62 2.80
C MET A 119 3.99 7.70 2.30
N GLU A 120 4.21 7.78 0.99
CA GLU A 120 4.96 8.88 0.37
C GLU A 120 4.24 10.23 0.53
N VAL A 121 2.96 10.29 0.13
CA VAL A 121 2.10 11.48 0.27
C VAL A 121 2.05 11.95 1.71
N GLN A 122 1.82 11.05 2.67
CA GLN A 122 1.76 11.38 4.09
C GLN A 122 3.08 11.95 4.61
N ARG A 123 4.22 11.40 4.18
CA ARG A 123 5.55 11.87 4.57
C ARG A 123 5.83 13.27 4.00
N THR A 124 5.63 13.44 2.69
CA THR A 124 5.87 14.73 2.02
C THR A 124 4.91 15.80 2.53
N TRP A 125 3.63 15.47 2.72
CA TRP A 125 2.65 16.36 3.33
C TRP A 125 3.09 16.76 4.74
N SER A 126 3.44 15.82 5.63
CA SER A 126 3.87 16.15 7.01
C SER A 126 5.07 17.09 7.05
N HIS A 127 6.05 16.88 6.15
CA HIS A 127 7.20 17.76 6.01
C HIS A 127 6.79 19.18 5.56
N LEU A 128 6.05 19.29 4.46
CA LEU A 128 5.62 20.57 3.92
C LEU A 128 4.63 21.31 4.82
N GLU A 129 3.77 20.57 5.51
CA GLU A 129 2.79 21.09 6.46
C GLU A 129 3.51 21.90 7.54
N SER A 130 4.54 21.32 8.16
CA SER A 130 5.38 22.00 9.18
C SER A 130 5.99 23.33 8.72
N ILE A 131 6.19 23.50 7.42
CA ILE A 131 6.84 24.67 6.82
C ILE A 131 5.79 25.69 6.35
N PHE A 132 4.88 25.26 5.47
CA PHE A 132 3.87 26.12 4.87
C PHE A 132 2.74 26.49 5.82
N ILE A 133 2.45 25.72 6.86
CA ILE A 133 1.47 26.11 7.89
C ILE A 133 2.17 26.61 9.15
N GLY A 134 3.33 26.07 9.49
CA GLY A 134 4.09 26.47 10.68
C GLY A 134 4.82 27.80 10.56
N SER A 135 5.16 28.27 9.35
CA SER A 135 5.94 29.51 9.14
C SER A 135 5.17 30.55 8.33
N GLU A 136 4.68 31.60 8.99
CA GLU A 136 4.01 32.72 8.32
C GLU A 136 4.95 33.48 7.36
N ASP A 137 6.23 33.54 7.68
CA ASP A 137 7.24 34.20 6.85
C ASP A 137 7.44 33.44 5.53
N ILE A 138 7.51 32.10 5.56
CA ILE A 138 7.56 31.31 4.32
C ILE A 138 6.28 31.51 3.50
N ARG A 139 5.11 31.56 4.14
CA ARG A 139 3.85 31.82 3.42
C ARG A 139 3.82 33.15 2.68
N LYS A 140 4.42 34.19 3.27
CA LYS A 140 4.56 35.51 2.64
C LYS A 140 5.55 35.50 1.47
N GLN A 141 6.60 34.69 1.55
CA GLN A 141 7.62 34.60 0.50
C GLN A 141 7.19 33.72 -0.68
N LEU A 142 6.37 32.68 -0.42
CA LEU A 142 5.87 31.73 -1.41
C LEU A 142 4.32 31.71 -1.42
N PRO A 143 3.64 32.81 -1.79
CA PRO A 143 2.19 32.92 -1.66
C PRO A 143 1.42 32.02 -2.62
N GLU A 144 1.93 31.76 -3.83
CA GLU A 144 1.28 30.87 -4.80
C GLU A 144 1.35 29.41 -4.32
N ASP A 145 2.54 28.95 -3.91
CA ASP A 145 2.73 27.59 -3.41
C ASP A 145 2.02 27.36 -2.07
N SER A 146 1.88 28.40 -1.24
CA SER A 146 1.07 28.33 -0.02
C SER A 146 -0.41 28.08 -0.32
N ARG A 147 -0.98 28.77 -1.32
CA ARG A 147 -2.37 28.53 -1.75
C ARG A 147 -2.55 27.14 -2.35
N ARG A 148 -1.56 26.66 -3.11
CA ARG A 148 -1.54 25.28 -3.62
C ARG A 148 -1.55 24.30 -2.45
N PHE A 149 -0.67 24.50 -1.47
CA PHE A 149 -0.58 23.64 -0.29
C PHE A 149 -1.87 23.62 0.53
N ASP A 150 -2.57 24.74 0.69
CA ASP A 150 -3.86 24.77 1.39
C ASP A 150 -4.93 23.88 0.71
N GLY A 151 -4.90 23.81 -0.63
CA GLY A 151 -5.74 22.89 -1.41
C GLY A 151 -5.37 21.43 -1.15
N ILE A 152 -4.07 21.11 -1.26
CA ILE A 152 -3.53 19.77 -0.96
C ILE A 152 -3.89 19.33 0.46
N ASP A 153 -3.76 20.22 1.44
CA ASP A 153 -4.06 19.99 2.85
C ASP A 153 -5.54 19.64 3.07
N THR A 154 -6.43 20.30 2.34
CA THR A 154 -7.87 20.01 2.36
C THR A 154 -8.16 18.63 1.77
N ASP A 155 -7.60 18.34 0.60
CA ASP A 155 -7.79 17.07 -0.10
C ASP A 155 -7.21 15.88 0.69
N PHE A 156 -6.04 16.06 1.30
CA PHE A 156 -5.40 15.05 2.14
C PHE A 156 -6.21 14.77 3.40
N LYS A 157 -6.76 15.79 4.07
CA LYS A 157 -7.66 15.59 5.22
C LYS A 157 -8.94 14.87 4.83
N GLU A 158 -9.48 15.10 3.64
CA GLU A 158 -10.63 14.34 3.15
C GLU A 158 -10.27 12.85 2.99
N LEU A 159 -9.12 12.54 2.41
CA LEU A 159 -8.63 11.17 2.28
C LEU A 159 -8.44 10.49 3.63
N VAL A 160 -7.80 11.16 4.60
CA VAL A 160 -7.65 10.65 5.96
C VAL A 160 -9.00 10.28 6.56
N ASN A 161 -10.01 11.15 6.45
CA ASN A 161 -11.36 10.88 6.97
C ASN A 161 -12.03 9.69 6.28
N GLN A 162 -11.73 9.45 5.00
CA GLN A 162 -12.24 8.28 4.26
C GLN A 162 -11.59 6.99 4.76
N VAL A 163 -10.28 7.00 5.01
CA VAL A 163 -9.55 5.82 5.51
C VAL A 163 -9.92 5.52 6.97
N GLU A 164 -10.13 6.53 7.82
CA GLU A 164 -10.62 6.31 9.19
C GLU A 164 -11.97 5.58 9.24
N ARG A 165 -12.82 5.72 8.22
CA ARG A 165 -14.11 5.03 8.14
C ARG A 165 -13.98 3.59 7.66
N THR A 166 -12.90 3.26 6.97
CA THR A 166 -12.66 1.94 6.36
C THR A 166 -11.32 1.41 6.84
N THR A 167 -11.33 0.74 7.99
CA THR A 167 -10.13 0.24 8.66
C THR A 167 -9.49 -0.94 7.94
N ASN A 168 -10.28 -1.77 7.25
CA ASN A 168 -9.79 -2.94 6.52
C ASN A 168 -8.86 -2.53 5.37
N VAL A 169 -7.68 -3.16 5.31
CA VAL A 169 -6.62 -2.81 4.36
C VAL A 169 -7.08 -2.99 2.91
N ILE A 170 -7.72 -4.12 2.59
CA ILE A 170 -8.15 -4.41 1.22
C ILE A 170 -9.29 -3.50 0.80
N GLU A 171 -10.31 -3.31 1.65
CA GLU A 171 -11.45 -2.46 1.33
C GLU A 171 -11.04 -0.98 1.17
N SER A 172 -10.12 -0.51 2.01
CA SER A 172 -9.62 0.86 1.96
C SER A 172 -8.77 1.10 0.70
N THR A 173 -7.85 0.18 0.39
CA THR A 173 -6.91 0.38 -0.74
C THR A 173 -7.51 0.09 -2.11
N ASN A 174 -8.49 -0.80 -2.21
CA ASN A 174 -9.09 -1.19 -3.50
C ASN A 174 -10.25 -0.29 -3.94
N GLN A 175 -10.34 0.92 -3.40
CA GLN A 175 -11.34 1.90 -3.83
C GLN A 175 -11.05 2.39 -5.25
N PRO A 176 -12.08 2.60 -6.09
CA PRO A 176 -11.90 3.14 -7.43
C PRO A 176 -11.22 4.51 -7.40
N HIS A 177 -10.25 4.71 -8.30
CA HIS A 177 -9.55 5.99 -8.50
C HIS A 177 -8.69 6.49 -7.33
N LEU A 178 -8.52 5.71 -6.25
CA LEU A 178 -7.74 6.12 -5.09
C LEU A 178 -6.26 6.30 -5.43
N TYR A 179 -5.69 5.36 -6.18
CA TYR A 179 -4.30 5.44 -6.61
C TYR A 179 -4.04 6.69 -7.46
N GLU A 180 -4.89 6.97 -8.46
CA GLU A 180 -4.77 8.14 -9.32
C GLU A 180 -4.92 9.45 -8.53
N ARG A 181 -5.80 9.48 -7.52
CA ARG A 181 -5.95 10.62 -6.62
C ARG A 181 -4.69 10.85 -5.77
N LEU A 182 -4.11 9.79 -5.21
CA LEU A 182 -2.87 9.87 -4.43
C LEU A 182 -1.69 10.29 -5.31
N GLU A 183 -1.59 9.76 -6.53
CA GLU A 183 -0.57 10.14 -7.50
C GLU A 183 -0.66 11.62 -7.90
N ALA A 184 -1.89 12.13 -8.10
CA ALA A 184 -2.12 13.55 -8.37
C ALA A 184 -1.71 14.44 -7.19
N LEU A 185 -2.03 14.04 -5.96
CA LEU A 185 -1.60 14.75 -4.75
C LEU A 185 -0.08 14.75 -4.60
N GLN A 186 0.58 13.61 -4.84
CA GLN A 186 2.04 13.53 -4.78
C GLN A 186 2.71 14.45 -5.81
N LYS A 187 2.14 14.56 -7.02
CA LYS A 187 2.63 15.49 -8.05
C LYS A 187 2.52 16.95 -7.61
N GLU A 188 1.40 17.34 -7.01
CA GLU A 188 1.22 18.71 -6.48
C GLU A 188 2.14 19.00 -5.29
N LEU A 189 2.33 18.03 -4.38
CA LEU A 189 3.29 18.11 -3.28
C LEU A 189 4.72 18.31 -3.77
N ALA A 190 5.13 17.57 -4.81
CA ALA A 190 6.46 17.69 -5.41
C ALA A 190 6.70 19.09 -6.03
N LEU A 191 5.66 19.75 -6.55
CA LEU A 191 5.78 21.14 -7.01
C LEU A 191 6.08 22.09 -5.85
N CYS A 192 5.40 21.92 -4.70
CA CYS A 192 5.67 22.71 -3.49
C CYS A 192 7.09 22.46 -2.94
N GLU A 193 7.56 21.20 -2.92
CA GLU A 193 8.94 20.88 -2.52
C GLU A 193 9.97 21.55 -3.44
N LYS A 194 9.73 21.51 -4.75
CA LYS A 194 10.61 22.14 -5.72
C LYS A 194 10.67 23.65 -5.53
N ALA A 195 9.53 24.32 -5.38
CA ALA A 195 9.48 25.76 -5.13
C ALA A 195 10.22 26.15 -3.85
N LEU A 196 10.05 25.35 -2.79
CA LEU A 196 10.77 25.55 -1.53
C LEU A 196 12.29 25.40 -1.71
N ALA A 197 12.74 24.39 -2.45
CA ALA A 197 14.16 24.18 -2.71
C ALA A 197 14.78 25.35 -3.51
N GLU A 198 14.09 25.84 -4.53
CA GLU A 198 14.51 27.00 -5.33
C GLU A 198 14.58 28.29 -4.48
N TYR A 199 13.63 28.48 -3.57
CA TYR A 199 13.64 29.58 -2.61
C TYR A 199 14.86 29.52 -1.68
N LEU A 200 15.14 28.34 -1.09
CA LEU A 200 16.30 28.16 -0.21
C LEU A 200 17.62 28.40 -0.96
N GLU A 201 17.73 27.93 -2.20
CA GLU A 201 18.91 28.16 -3.02
C GLU A 201 19.12 29.65 -3.32
N THR A 202 18.05 30.39 -3.57
CA THR A 202 18.11 31.85 -3.74
C THR A 202 18.65 32.54 -2.48
N LYS A 203 18.27 32.06 -1.29
CA LYS A 203 18.83 32.57 -0.02
C LYS A 203 20.30 32.20 0.16
N ARG A 204 20.71 30.99 -0.24
CA ARG A 204 22.13 30.58 -0.21
C ARG A 204 23.01 31.42 -1.14
N LEU A 205 22.54 31.72 -2.34
CA LEU A 205 23.24 32.61 -3.27
C LEU A 205 23.38 34.03 -2.72
N ALA A 206 22.34 34.55 -2.06
CA ALA A 206 22.38 35.86 -1.43
C ALA A 206 23.31 35.91 -0.20
N PHE A 207 23.44 34.80 0.53
CA PHE A 207 24.31 34.71 1.69
C PHE A 207 25.07 33.36 1.72
N PRO A 208 26.28 33.30 1.13
CA PRO A 208 27.00 32.04 0.91
C PRO A 208 27.32 31.22 2.17
N ARG A 209 27.25 31.80 3.37
CA ARG A 209 27.43 31.03 4.62
C ARG A 209 26.32 30.00 4.83
N PHE A 210 25.14 30.20 4.24
CA PHE A 210 24.04 29.22 4.32
C PHE A 210 24.33 27.91 3.57
N TYR A 211 25.38 27.82 2.74
CA TYR A 211 25.83 26.54 2.18
C TYR A 211 26.41 25.58 3.24
N PHE A 212 26.82 26.09 4.41
CA PHE A 212 27.36 25.26 5.49
C PHE A 212 26.29 24.73 6.45
N VAL A 213 25.02 25.02 6.18
CA VAL A 213 23.89 24.69 7.06
C VAL A 213 22.94 23.75 6.31
N SER A 214 22.35 22.79 7.02
CA SER A 214 21.37 21.88 6.41
C SER A 214 20.11 22.65 5.96
N SER A 215 19.33 22.09 5.03
CA SER A 215 18.09 22.74 4.59
C SER A 215 17.07 22.90 5.72
N ALA A 216 17.01 21.96 6.67
CA ALA A 216 16.12 22.03 7.82
C ALA A 216 16.52 23.17 8.76
N ASP A 217 17.80 23.27 9.10
CA ASP A 217 18.33 24.35 9.94
C ASP A 217 18.19 25.72 9.24
N LEU A 218 18.40 25.77 7.92
CA LEU A 218 18.21 26.99 7.15
C LEU A 218 16.75 27.45 7.19
N LEU A 219 15.80 26.52 7.08
CA LEU A 219 14.37 26.83 7.23
C LEU A 219 14.06 27.37 8.62
N ASP A 220 14.63 26.77 9.67
CA ASP A 220 14.44 27.23 11.05
C ASP A 220 15.01 28.65 11.26
N ILE A 221 16.21 28.93 10.75
CA ILE A 221 16.83 30.27 10.76
C ILE A 221 15.96 31.28 10.00
N LEU A 222 15.40 30.90 8.84
CA LEU A 222 14.56 31.79 8.03
C LEU A 222 13.19 32.01 8.64
N SER A 223 12.64 31.00 9.34
CA SER A 223 11.34 31.08 10.00
C SER A 223 11.39 31.92 11.29
N ASN A 224 12.53 31.92 11.99
CA ASN A 224 12.73 32.68 13.23
C ASN A 224 13.56 33.96 13.03
N GLY A 225 13.81 34.36 11.78
CA GLY A 225 14.72 35.47 11.46
C GLY A 225 14.29 36.83 12.00
N ASN A 226 13.01 36.99 12.36
CA ASN A 226 12.46 38.21 12.95
C ASN A 226 12.52 38.24 14.49
N ASP A 227 12.88 37.13 15.16
CA ASP A 227 12.93 37.02 16.62
C ASP A 227 14.24 36.36 17.09
N PRO A 228 15.39 37.08 16.96
CA PRO A 228 16.67 36.54 17.41
C PRO A 228 16.64 36.33 18.93
N VAL A 229 16.95 35.11 19.37
CA VAL A 229 17.06 34.78 20.80
C VAL A 229 18.13 35.68 21.41
N THR A 230 17.70 36.65 22.22
CA THR A 230 18.58 37.56 22.99
C THR A 230 19.35 36.84 24.06
#